data_AF-A0A9X9F512-F1
#
_entry.id   AF-A0A9X9F512-F1
#
_cell.length_a   1.000
_cell.length_b   1.000
_cell.length_c   1.000
_cell.angle_alpha   90.00
_cell.angle_beta   90.00
_cell.angle_gamma   90.00
#
_symmetry.space_group_name_H-M   'P 1'
#
loop_
_entity.id
_entity.type
_entity.pdbx_description
1 polymer ?
#
loop_
_entity_poly.entity_id
_entity_poly.type
_entity_poly.pdbx_seq_one_letter_code
_entity_poly.pdbx_strand_id
1 'polypeptide(L)' 'TGKKTEYHSIPYKSITQYSIETAGHFDLDAELKIWVSSMEDPITKEFKGDDSILSIQKALVTFTTK' A
#
# COMPACT_ATOMS: atom_id res chain seq x y z
N THR A 1 9.04 17.13 -19.69
CA THR A 1 9.13 15.65 -19.87
C THR A 1 8.02 15.03 -19.04
N GLY A 2 6.87 14.73 -19.65
CA GLY A 2 5.66 14.32 -18.92
C GLY A 2 5.77 12.89 -18.42
N LYS A 3 6.01 12.71 -17.11
CA LYS A 3 5.89 11.40 -16.46
C LYS A 3 4.42 11.03 -16.42
N LYS A 4 4.03 9.99 -17.17
CA LYS A 4 2.68 9.41 -17.12
C LYS A 4 2.40 9.02 -15.67
N THR A 5 1.49 9.76 -15.03
CA THR A 5 1.10 9.52 -13.63
C THR A 5 -0.30 8.95 -13.66
N GLU A 6 -0.45 7.72 -13.15
CA GLU A 6 -1.74 7.06 -13.03
C GLU A 6 -2.20 7.13 -11.58
N TYR A 7 -3.40 7.64 -11.38
CA TYR A 7 -4.04 7.71 -10.07
C TYR A 7 -5.08 6.61 -9.98
N HIS A 8 -4.89 5.68 -9.04
CA HIS A 8 -5.82 4.59 -8.80
C HIS A 8 -6.39 4.72 -7.39
N SER A 9 -7.69 5.04 -7.29
CA SER A 9 -8.38 5.25 -6.02
C SER A 9 -9.20 4.02 -5.66
N ILE A 10 -8.87 3.38 -4.54
CA ILE A 10 -9.59 2.23 -4.01
C ILE A 10 -10.30 2.66 -2.72
N PRO A 11 -11.63 2.53 -2.63
CA PRO A 11 -12.36 2.81 -1.39
C PRO A 11 -11.89 1.89 -0.26
N TYR A 12 -11.58 2.44 0.91
CA TYR A 12 -11.17 1.64 2.08
C TYR A 12 -12.18 0.54 2.46
N LYS A 13 -13.49 0.82 2.30
CA LYS A 13 -14.56 -0.16 2.56
C LYS A 13 -14.50 -1.41 1.67
N SER A 14 -13.83 -1.31 0.52
CA SER A 14 -13.72 -2.38 -0.47
C SER A 14 -12.44 -3.19 -0.30
N ILE A 15 -11.52 -2.73 0.55
CA ILE A 15 -10.31 -3.46 0.91
C ILE A 15 -10.71 -4.55 1.91
N THR A 16 -10.67 -5.81 1.47
CA THR A 16 -11.00 -6.96 2.31
C THR A 16 -9.82 -7.39 3.17
N GLN A 17 -8.62 -7.29 2.60
CA GLN A 17 -7.37 -7.63 3.25
C GLN A 17 -6.24 -6.77 2.70
N TYR A 18 -5.22 -6.53 3.51
CA TYR A 18 -3.95 -5.95 3.07
C TYR A 18 -2.79 -6.69 3.71
N SER A 19 -1.65 -6.72 3.03
CA SER A 19 -0.39 -7.25 3.54
C SER A 19 0.74 -6.30 3.16
N ILE A 20 1.61 -6.00 4.11
CA ILE A 20 2.79 -5.18 3.89
C ILE A 20 3.99 -6.03 4.28
N GLU A 21 4.89 -6.24 3.32
CA GLU A 21 6.17 -6.88 3.55
C GLU A 21 7.28 -5.83 3.42
N THR A 22 7.96 -5.53 4.52
CA THR A 22 9.10 -4.59 4.55
C THR A 22 10.39 -5.38 4.65
N ALA A 23 11.42 -5.02 3.87
CA ALA A 23 12.68 -5.77 3.83
C ALA A 23 13.56 -5.65 5.10
N GLY A 24 13.16 -4.86 6.09
CA GLY A 24 13.82 -4.77 7.40
C GLY A 24 13.62 -3.39 8.02
N HIS A 25 14.16 -3.17 9.23
CA HIS A 25 14.02 -1.90 9.95
C HIS A 25 14.72 -0.72 9.25
N PHE A 26 15.61 -0.98 8.29
CA PHE A 26 16.44 0.02 7.61
C PHE A 26 16.32 0.00 6.08
N ASP A 27 15.62 -0.99 5.51
CA ASP A 27 15.31 -1.00 4.08
C ASP A 27 13.97 -0.33 3.86
N LEU A 28 13.99 0.69 3.02
CA LEU A 28 12.84 1.49 2.64
C LEU A 28 12.06 0.87 1.48
N ASP A 29 12.51 -0.31 1.09
CA ASP A 29 11.88 -1.16 0.12
C ASP A 29 10.79 -1.98 0.82
N ALA A 30 9.58 -1.84 0.31
CA ALA A 30 8.43 -2.51 0.83
C ALA A 30 7.46 -2.90 -0.27
N GLU A 31 6.84 -4.06 -0.12
CA GLU A 31 5.82 -4.56 -1.01
C GLU A 31 4.46 -4.50 -0.30
N LEU A 32 3.52 -3.79 -0.91
CA LEU A 32 2.13 -3.73 -0.45
C LEU A 32 1.26 -4.59 -1.36
N LYS A 33 0.49 -5.48 -0.76
CA LYS A 33 -0.55 -6.27 -1.41
C LYS A 33 -1.90 -5.88 -0.84
N ILE A 34 -2.83 -5.48 -1.70
CA ILE A 34 -4.20 -5.13 -1.32
C ILE A 34 -5.17 -6.07 -2.03
N TRP A 35 -6.03 -6.72 -1.26
CA TRP A 35 -7.17 -7.47 -1.78
C TRP A 35 -8.40 -6.60 -1.77
N VAL A 36 -9.04 -6.48 -2.93
CA VAL A 36 -10.28 -5.74 -3.12
C VAL A 36 -11.38 -6.75 -3.33
N SER A 37 -12.53 -6.59 -2.66
CA SER A 37 -13.64 -7.56 -2.73
C SER A 37 -14.13 -7.88 -4.15
N SER A 38 -13.86 -6.99 -5.09
CA SER A 38 -14.30 -7.07 -6.48
C SER A 38 -13.22 -7.56 -7.46
N MET A 39 -12.00 -7.83 -6.97
CA MET A 39 -10.88 -8.31 -7.79
C MET A 39 -10.39 -9.66 -7.24
N GLU A 40 -10.13 -10.60 -8.14
CA GLU A 40 -9.59 -11.91 -7.80
C GLU A 40 -8.09 -11.84 -7.47
N ASP A 41 -7.34 -11.02 -8.22
CA ASP A 41 -5.91 -10.80 -7.98
C ASP A 41 -5.65 -9.63 -7.02
N PRO A 42 -4.67 -9.77 -6.11
CA PRO A 42 -4.25 -8.68 -5.26
C PRO A 42 -3.49 -7.62 -6.06
N ILE A 43 -3.78 -6.36 -5.77
CA ILE A 43 -3.00 -5.25 -6.30
C ILE A 43 -1.68 -5.21 -5.53
N THR A 44 -0.60 -5.56 -6.24
CA THR A 44 0.77 -5.54 -5.70
C THR A 44 1.44 -4.25 -6.13
N LYS A 45 1.97 -3.52 -5.16
CA LYS A 45 2.72 -2.29 -5.39
C LYS A 45 4.04 -2.34 -4.61
N GLU A 46 5.14 -2.37 -5.36
CA GLU A 46 6.47 -2.17 -4.80
C GLU A 46 6.71 -0.68 -4.56
N PHE A 47 7.07 -0.35 -3.33
CA PHE A 47 7.56 0.96 -2.94
C PHE A 47 9.07 0.86 -2.79
N LYS A 48 9.79 1.68 -3.56
CA LYS A 48 11.25 1.83 -3.48
C LYS A 48 11.54 3.27 -3.08
N GLY A 49 11.98 3.49 -1.84
CA GLY A 49 12.46 4.81 -1.39
C GLY A 49 11.57 5.52 -0.36
N ASP A 50 12.14 5.58 0.84
CA ASP A 50 11.97 6.43 2.04
C ASP A 50 10.57 6.77 2.57
N ASP A 51 9.75 7.52 1.83
CA ASP A 51 8.76 8.37 2.52
C ASP A 51 7.33 7.81 2.51
N SER A 52 6.99 7.03 1.48
CA SER A 52 5.61 6.54 1.30
C SER A 52 5.26 5.38 2.24
N ILE A 53 6.21 4.50 2.58
CA ILE A 53 5.92 3.30 3.36
C ILE A 53 5.56 3.62 4.81
N LEU A 54 6.31 4.51 5.45
CA LEU A 54 6.04 4.99 6.82
C LEU A 54 4.68 5.68 6.90
N SER A 55 4.35 6.48 5.88
CA SER A 55 3.07 7.17 5.76
C SER A 55 1.91 6.18 5.62
N ILE A 56 2.06 5.13 4.80
CA ILE A 56 1.06 4.07 4.62
C ILE A 56 0.89 3.25 5.89
N GLN A 57 1.98 2.84 6.55
CA GLN A 57 1.93 2.14 7.83
C GLN A 57 1.20 2.97 8.89
N LYS A 58 1.55 4.25 9.02
CA LYS A 58 0.89 5.16 9.96
C LYS A 58 -0.58 5.35 9.64
N ALA A 59 -0.94 5.51 8.36
CA ALA A 59 -2.33 5.60 7.93
C ALA A 59 -3.10 4.34 8.31
N LEU A 60 -2.59 3.15 7.96
CA LEU A 60 -3.25 1.89 8.26
C LEU A 60 -3.41 1.66 9.77
N VAL A 61 -2.39 1.91 10.58
CA VAL A 61 -2.51 1.81 12.05
C VAL A 61 -3.57 2.79 12.58
N THR A 62 -3.58 4.02 12.07
CA THR A 62 -4.57 5.03 12.49
C THR A 62 -6.00 4.64 12.13
N PHE A 63 -6.20 3.95 10.99
CA PHE A 63 -7.55 3.54 10.55
C PHE A 63 -7.99 2.19 11.13
N THR A 64 -7.07 1.33 11.53
CA THR A 64 -7.38 -0.02 12.05
C THR A 64 -7.45 -0.05 13.58
N THR A 65 -6.71 0.81 14.29
CA THR A 65 -6.76 0.91 15.75
C THR A 65 -7.76 1.99 16.17
N LYS A 66 -8.92 1.56 16.68
CA LYS A 66 -9.85 2.40 17.45
C LYS A 66 -9.32 2.70 18.84
#